data_AF-A0A5J4YWU8-F1
#
_entry.id   AF-A0A5J4YWU8-F1
#
_cell.length_a   1.000
_cell.length_b   1.000
_cell.length_c   1.000
_cell.angle_alpha   90.00
_cell.angle_beta   90.00
_cell.angle_gamma   90.00
#
_symmetry.space_group_name_H-M   'P 1'
#
loop_
_entity.id
_entity.type
_entity.pdbx_description
1 polymer ?
#
loop_
_entity_poly.entity_id
_entity_poly.type
_entity_poly.pdbx_seq_one_letter_code
_entity_poly.pdbx_strand_id
1 'polypeptide(L)'
;MEWTITVFLWTCVALLCVHVAWGLDEIARLTWACLCWASRVGGPKIQEDLTRDVHVAVLVNGDIGQSPRTLHHAEMLAKWSFRPSVSPSQFGAESDADLDEAGATVLSKGYYEGGAISQQGAVPRSSTRVTVFAYGDPPKSLVQTEPGMPHPQFPTQGQTSPQVTFRKIHARTRVRRDHGSAVYFITSVLATVSRALDLIEALWTCRPRLDALIMQNPPSIPSLLIALVFARLRHGALVVVDWHNFGYTILRTTRAPSLLLVLAEWYESTLAPYADAHLCVSTAMCEFLRDEWNVDATVYYDMPHCVFRPVSVEEEHDLFLRLEQEYSLPIATERGSYPVSCTLRTSCGERNQHTTRRSDRPFLCVSSTSWTPDEDFELLFDALVELDKSLLQMSYSNTRTGETQVSNLERSLVSPPQLLFVITGRGPLRAAFEARIARADLRCILVVCAWLSKQDYAHLLGSADVGVCLHSSSSGLDLPMKAVDMLGAGLPVIAVDYGCITELIVPGKSGLLVRGADELASTILDLMDGFPKGKKRIGSEKGFGSLQVMREWIRAKYGSLDQRADSEWCRVVAPKLNTLLDLSEDLPDPPSKFSL
;
A
#
# COMPACT_ATOMS: atom_id res chain seq x y z
N MET A 1 32.33 -33.25 -3.38
CA MET A 1 30.88 -33.49 -3.25
C MET A 1 30.07 -32.25 -3.60
N GLU A 2 30.43 -31.05 -3.12
CA GLU A 2 29.69 -29.81 -3.41
C GLU A 2 29.65 -29.41 -4.89
N TRP A 3 30.72 -29.62 -5.66
CA TRP A 3 30.78 -29.27 -7.09
C TRP A 3 29.90 -30.16 -7.99
N THR A 4 29.89 -31.48 -7.75
CA THR A 4 29.06 -32.43 -8.49
C THR A 4 27.58 -32.26 -8.18
N ILE A 5 27.24 -31.94 -6.93
CA ILE A 5 25.88 -31.56 -6.54
C ILE A 5 25.51 -30.25 -7.23
N THR A 6 26.35 -29.22 -7.21
CA THR A 6 26.06 -27.93 -7.85
C THR A 6 25.80 -28.08 -9.35
N VAL A 7 26.61 -28.85 -10.08
CA VAL A 7 26.40 -29.12 -11.52
C VAL A 7 25.10 -29.91 -11.76
N PHE A 8 24.82 -30.91 -10.92
CA PHE A 8 23.56 -31.65 -10.99
C PHE A 8 22.35 -30.74 -10.74
N LEU A 9 22.45 -29.82 -9.78
CA LEU A 9 21.41 -28.84 -9.45
C LEU A 9 21.15 -27.84 -10.57
N TRP A 10 22.21 -27.31 -11.20
CA TRP A 10 22.07 -26.46 -12.38
C TRP A 10 21.47 -27.20 -13.56
N THR A 11 21.77 -28.49 -13.70
CA THR A 11 21.18 -29.35 -14.73
C THR A 11 19.70 -29.59 -14.43
N CYS A 12 19.30 -29.87 -13.19
CA CYS A 12 17.90 -30.03 -12.80
C CYS A 12 17.10 -28.73 -12.93
N VAL A 13 17.70 -27.57 -12.61
CA VAL A 13 17.06 -26.26 -12.81
C VAL A 13 16.93 -25.94 -14.29
N ALA A 14 17.97 -26.18 -15.09
CA ALA A 14 17.91 -25.99 -16.53
C ALA A 14 16.88 -26.94 -17.18
N LEU A 15 16.83 -28.20 -16.74
CA LEU A 15 15.83 -29.17 -17.19
C LEU A 15 14.42 -28.79 -16.75
N LEU A 16 14.23 -28.34 -15.51
CA LEU A 16 12.94 -27.83 -15.05
C LEU A 16 12.53 -26.60 -15.89
N CYS A 17 13.42 -25.65 -16.12
CA CYS A 17 13.17 -24.51 -17.02
C CYS A 17 12.80 -24.94 -18.45
N VAL A 18 13.48 -25.96 -19.00
CA VAL A 18 13.22 -26.47 -20.36
C VAL A 18 11.92 -27.26 -20.44
N HIS A 19 11.62 -28.10 -19.44
CA HIS A 19 10.42 -28.94 -19.40
C HIS A 19 9.17 -28.15 -19.11
N VAL A 20 9.29 -27.18 -18.22
CA VAL A 20 8.27 -26.17 -17.96
C VAL A 20 8.12 -25.50 -19.36
N ALA A 21 9.15 -24.89 -19.97
CA ALA A 21 8.99 -24.13 -21.22
C ALA A 21 8.42 -24.92 -22.44
N TRP A 22 8.39 -26.25 -22.38
CA TRP A 22 7.91 -27.13 -23.46
C TRP A 22 6.55 -27.81 -23.15
N GLY A 23 5.88 -27.47 -22.04
CA GLY A 23 4.54 -27.97 -21.73
C GLY A 23 4.48 -29.46 -21.38
N LEU A 24 5.56 -30.02 -20.84
CA LEU A 24 5.62 -31.43 -20.41
C LEU A 24 5.21 -31.56 -18.94
N ASP A 25 3.96 -31.28 -18.64
CA ASP A 25 3.42 -31.17 -17.27
C ASP A 25 3.70 -32.41 -16.40
N GLU A 26 3.57 -33.61 -16.95
CA GLU A 26 3.80 -34.86 -16.20
C GLU A 26 5.27 -35.05 -15.81
N ILE A 27 6.21 -34.67 -16.68
CA ILE A 27 7.65 -34.76 -16.39
C ILE A 27 8.06 -33.67 -15.40
N ALA A 28 7.50 -32.46 -15.51
CA ALA A 28 7.72 -31.39 -14.55
C ALA A 28 7.20 -31.79 -13.15
N ARG A 29 6.01 -32.38 -13.07
CA ARG A 29 5.43 -32.92 -11.82
C ARG A 29 6.28 -34.03 -11.22
N LEU A 30 6.76 -34.97 -12.03
CA LEU A 30 7.68 -36.02 -11.59
C LEU A 30 9.01 -35.44 -11.09
N THR A 31 9.57 -34.48 -11.82
CA THR A 31 10.83 -33.80 -11.41
C THR A 31 10.62 -33.05 -10.09
N TRP A 32 9.50 -32.36 -9.94
CA TRP A 32 9.14 -31.68 -8.71
C TRP A 32 8.91 -32.65 -7.55
N ALA A 33 8.20 -33.76 -7.79
CA ALA A 33 8.00 -34.82 -6.81
C ALA A 33 9.35 -35.43 -6.36
N CYS A 34 10.29 -35.62 -7.29
CA CYS A 34 11.65 -36.06 -6.99
C CYS A 34 12.40 -35.03 -6.14
N LEU A 35 12.28 -33.72 -6.43
CA LEU A 35 12.88 -32.66 -5.62
C LEU A 35 12.28 -32.61 -4.21
N CYS A 36 10.95 -32.73 -4.07
CA CYS A 36 10.26 -32.83 -2.78
C CYS A 36 10.66 -34.09 -2.01
N TRP A 37 10.82 -35.21 -2.69
CA TRP A 37 11.25 -36.45 -2.07
C TRP A 37 12.71 -36.33 -1.60
N ALA A 38 13.60 -35.80 -2.43
CA ALA A 38 14.99 -35.54 -2.08
C ALA A 38 15.12 -34.58 -0.88
N SER A 39 14.26 -33.56 -0.79
CA SER A 39 14.22 -32.63 0.34
C SER A 39 13.82 -33.31 1.66
N ARG A 40 12.93 -34.31 1.59
CA ARG A 40 12.46 -35.09 2.75
C ARG A 40 13.44 -36.20 3.16
N VAL A 41 14.22 -36.74 2.24
CA VAL A 41 15.16 -37.84 2.49
C VAL A 41 16.55 -37.35 2.90
N GLY A 42 16.97 -36.15 2.46
CA GLY A 42 18.30 -35.59 2.74
C GLY A 42 18.35 -34.49 3.81
N GLY A 43 17.21 -33.97 4.27
CA GLY A 43 17.15 -32.98 5.34
C GLY A 43 17.15 -33.64 6.72
N PRO A 44 17.81 -33.08 7.75
CA PRO A 44 17.57 -33.52 9.12
C PRO A 44 16.06 -33.47 9.36
N LYS A 45 15.47 -34.60 9.77
CA LYS A 45 14.07 -34.66 10.20
C LYS A 45 13.86 -33.56 11.23
N ILE A 46 12.74 -32.86 11.13
CA ILE A 46 12.21 -31.95 12.15
C ILE A 46 11.92 -32.84 13.36
N GLN A 47 12.95 -33.18 14.12
CA GLN A 47 12.83 -33.91 15.35
C GLN A 47 13.76 -33.18 16.33
N GLU A 48 13.09 -32.32 17.10
CA GLU A 48 13.51 -31.79 18.40
C GLU A 48 14.78 -30.93 18.41
N ASP A 49 14.60 -29.66 18.03
CA ASP A 49 15.17 -28.59 18.86
C ASP A 49 14.11 -27.52 19.11
N LEU A 50 13.25 -27.79 20.10
CA LEU A 50 12.22 -26.87 20.59
C LEU A 50 12.84 -25.56 21.14
N THR A 51 14.17 -25.47 21.24
CA THR A 51 14.90 -24.29 21.70
C THR A 51 15.37 -23.34 20.58
N ARG A 52 15.29 -23.76 19.31
CA ARG A 52 15.79 -22.95 18.18
C ARG A 52 14.80 -21.86 17.76
N ASP A 53 15.31 -20.63 17.59
CA ASP A 53 14.57 -19.52 16.99
C ASP A 53 14.01 -19.90 15.60
N VAL A 54 12.76 -19.50 15.34
CA VAL A 54 12.15 -19.59 14.00
C VAL A 54 12.81 -18.54 13.10
N HIS A 55 13.32 -18.94 11.93
CA HIS A 55 13.96 -18.02 10.99
C HIS A 55 13.11 -17.82 9.73
N VAL A 56 12.49 -16.65 9.62
CA VAL A 56 11.67 -16.27 8.46
C VAL A 56 12.43 -15.25 7.61
N ALA A 57 12.38 -15.41 6.29
CA ALA A 57 12.87 -14.41 5.35
C ALA A 57 11.74 -13.73 4.61
N VAL A 58 11.98 -12.47 4.25
CA VAL A 58 11.10 -11.69 3.40
C VAL A 58 11.90 -11.22 2.18
N LEU A 59 11.43 -11.55 0.98
CA LEU A 59 12.06 -11.19 -0.29
C LEU A 59 11.36 -9.99 -0.92
N VAL A 60 12.07 -8.87 -0.96
CA VAL A 60 11.71 -7.67 -1.72
C VAL A 60 12.33 -7.76 -3.11
N ASN A 61 11.52 -8.07 -4.12
CA ASN A 61 11.99 -8.20 -5.51
C ASN A 61 12.31 -6.86 -6.20
N GLY A 62 12.12 -5.73 -5.51
CA GLY A 62 12.40 -4.37 -5.98
C GLY A 62 13.23 -3.54 -4.99
N ASP A 63 13.10 -2.21 -5.10
CA ASP A 63 13.64 -1.28 -4.10
C ASP A 63 12.80 -1.37 -2.81
N ILE A 64 13.48 -1.54 -1.69
CA ILE A 64 12.87 -1.65 -0.37
C ILE A 64 12.14 -0.38 0.07
N GLY A 65 12.56 0.80 -0.40
CA GLY A 65 11.84 2.05 -0.15
C GLY A 65 10.47 2.15 -0.85
N GLN A 66 10.19 1.26 -1.81
CA GLN A 66 8.96 1.23 -2.60
C GLN A 66 8.04 0.07 -2.23
N SER A 67 8.37 -0.70 -1.18
CA SER A 67 7.66 -1.94 -0.81
C SER A 67 7.14 -1.90 0.64
N PRO A 68 6.25 -0.96 1.01
CA PRO A 68 5.81 -0.75 2.39
C PRO A 68 5.14 -1.98 3.00
N ARG A 69 4.37 -2.75 2.23
CA ARG A 69 3.75 -3.99 2.72
C ARG A 69 4.77 -5.08 3.04
N THR A 70 5.79 -5.24 2.20
CA THR A 70 6.86 -6.21 2.46
C THR A 70 7.66 -5.84 3.72
N LEU A 71 7.92 -4.54 3.93
CA LEU A 71 8.49 -4.03 5.18
C LEU A 71 7.57 -4.31 6.38
N HIS A 72 6.26 -4.09 6.23
CA HIS A 72 5.27 -4.39 7.26
C HIS A 72 5.29 -5.88 7.66
N HIS A 73 5.40 -6.81 6.69
CA HIS A 73 5.61 -8.23 7.02
C HIS A 73 6.85 -8.45 7.88
N ALA A 74 7.99 -7.85 7.53
CA ALA A 74 9.22 -7.99 8.29
C ALA A 74 9.10 -7.43 9.72
N GLU A 75 8.45 -6.28 9.88
CA GLU A 75 8.18 -5.66 11.17
C GLU A 75 7.26 -6.51 12.04
N MET A 76 6.16 -7.00 11.47
CA MET A 76 5.20 -7.85 12.19
C MET A 76 5.80 -9.19 12.58
N LEU A 77 6.61 -9.81 11.71
CA LEU A 77 7.35 -11.03 12.03
C LEU A 77 8.35 -10.85 13.18
N ALA A 78 8.98 -9.68 13.29
CA ALA A 78 9.91 -9.41 14.38
C ALA A 78 9.18 -9.23 15.71
N LYS A 79 8.01 -8.56 15.67
CA LYS A 79 7.12 -8.38 16.83
C LYS A 79 6.45 -9.68 17.26
N TRP A 80 6.15 -10.58 16.31
CA TRP A 80 5.41 -11.81 16.56
C TRP A 80 6.31 -12.93 17.08
N SER A 81 6.07 -13.35 18.31
CA SER A 81 6.72 -14.53 18.90
C SER A 81 5.96 -15.79 18.49
N PHE A 82 6.54 -16.57 17.58
CA PHE A 82 5.98 -17.85 17.16
C PHE A 82 6.04 -18.94 18.26
N ARG A 83 6.83 -18.75 19.33
CA ARG A 83 6.88 -19.64 20.50
C ARG A 83 6.77 -18.83 21.81
N PRO A 84 5.97 -19.26 22.81
CA PRO A 84 6.09 -18.74 24.16
C PRO A 84 7.45 -19.16 24.75
N SER A 85 8.15 -18.23 25.42
CA SER A 85 9.40 -18.55 26.11
C SER A 85 9.10 -19.46 27.32
N VAL A 86 9.29 -20.77 27.17
CA VAL A 86 9.27 -21.68 28.32
C VAL A 86 10.57 -21.46 29.11
N SER A 87 10.45 -20.96 30.34
CA SER A 87 11.50 -21.02 31.34
C SER A 87 11.19 -22.19 32.27
N PRO A 88 11.84 -23.35 32.11
CA PRO A 88 11.71 -24.43 33.08
C PRO A 88 12.75 -24.19 34.19
N SER A 89 12.40 -23.43 35.25
CA SER A 89 13.07 -23.49 36.59
C SER A 89 12.71 -22.36 37.58
N GLN A 90 11.52 -21.75 37.52
CA GLN A 90 11.08 -20.81 38.57
C GLN A 90 9.66 -21.06 39.06
N PHE A 91 9.34 -22.30 39.41
CA PHE A 91 8.35 -22.56 40.45
C PHE A 91 9.03 -23.46 41.48
N GLY A 92 9.79 -22.80 42.36
CA GLY A 92 10.06 -23.35 43.68
C GLY A 92 8.73 -23.48 44.42
N ALA A 93 8.56 -24.62 45.07
CA ALA A 93 7.45 -24.91 45.96
C ALA A 93 7.33 -23.84 47.05
N GLU A 94 6.14 -23.26 47.18
CA GLU A 94 5.59 -22.59 48.38
C GLU A 94 4.08 -22.45 48.11
N SER A 95 3.28 -23.44 48.52
CA SER A 95 2.51 -23.51 49.78
C SER A 95 1.30 -22.56 49.81
N ASP A 96 0.13 -23.18 50.02
CA ASP A 96 -1.18 -22.58 50.28
C ASP A 96 -1.15 -21.36 51.22
N ALA A 97 -1.80 -20.27 50.81
CA ALA A 97 -2.49 -19.33 51.71
C ALA A 97 -3.45 -18.42 50.92
N ASP A 98 -4.68 -18.32 51.43
CA ASP A 98 -5.79 -17.46 51.03
C ASP A 98 -5.39 -16.00 50.77
N LEU A 99 -5.93 -15.37 49.72
CA LEU A 99 -6.27 -13.93 49.72
C LEU A 99 -7.39 -13.60 48.71
N ASP A 100 -8.37 -12.88 49.24
CA ASP A 100 -9.71 -12.52 48.74
C ASP A 100 -9.80 -11.52 47.57
N GLU A 101 -11.05 -11.40 47.08
CA GLU A 101 -11.64 -10.42 46.16
C GLU A 101 -11.23 -8.95 46.43
N ALA A 102 -10.07 -8.51 45.96
CA ALA A 102 -9.76 -7.08 45.76
C ALA A 102 -8.52 -6.88 44.87
N GLY A 103 -8.56 -7.32 43.60
CA GLY A 103 -7.41 -7.20 42.68
C GLY A 103 -7.74 -6.92 41.21
N ALA A 104 -9.00 -6.68 40.87
CA ALA A 104 -9.46 -6.55 39.49
C ALA A 104 -9.53 -5.10 39.00
N THR A 105 -8.51 -4.26 39.22
CA THR A 105 -8.52 -2.87 38.71
C THR A 105 -7.15 -2.26 38.38
N VAL A 106 -6.11 -3.05 38.11
CA VAL A 106 -4.79 -2.51 37.70
C VAL A 106 -4.11 -3.34 36.61
N LEU A 107 -4.77 -3.69 35.51
CA LEU A 107 -4.10 -4.27 34.33
C LEU A 107 -4.74 -3.85 32.98
N SER A 108 -5.20 -2.61 32.86
CA SER A 108 -5.69 -2.07 31.57
C SER A 108 -5.19 -0.67 31.24
N LYS A 109 -4.07 -0.23 31.82
CA LYS A 109 -3.50 1.12 31.60
C LYS A 109 -1.99 1.14 31.31
N GLY A 110 -1.36 0.01 31.00
CA GLY A 110 0.10 -0.09 30.88
C GLY A 110 0.69 0.10 29.47
N TYR A 111 -0.10 0.08 28.41
CA TYR A 111 0.40 0.29 27.05
C TYR A 111 -0.11 1.63 26.54
N TYR A 112 0.79 2.61 26.42
CA TYR A 112 0.58 4.01 26.03
C TYR A 112 0.21 5.03 27.13
N GLU A 113 1.02 5.10 28.19
CA GLU A 113 1.33 6.41 28.78
C GLU A 113 2.85 6.59 28.82
N GLY A 114 3.33 7.69 28.22
CA GLY A 114 4.71 8.12 28.31
C GLY A 114 5.01 8.56 29.74
N GLY A 115 5.44 7.61 30.57
CA GLY A 115 5.91 7.83 31.92
C GLY A 115 7.19 7.06 32.14
N ALA A 116 8.21 7.71 32.69
CA ALA A 116 9.49 7.10 33.04
C ALA A 116 9.26 5.94 34.03
N ILE A 117 9.38 4.71 33.56
CA ILE A 117 9.36 3.51 34.42
C ILE A 117 10.81 3.07 34.63
N SER A 118 11.13 2.96 35.91
CA SER A 118 12.39 2.50 36.48
C SER A 118 12.87 1.18 35.87
N GLN A 119 14.17 1.12 35.61
CA GLN A 119 14.89 -0.11 35.27
C GLN A 119 14.67 -1.18 36.34
N GLN A 120 13.91 -2.24 36.02
CA GLN A 120 14.12 -3.64 36.42
C GLN A 120 12.87 -4.46 36.05
N GLY A 121 12.99 -5.28 35.00
CA GLY A 121 11.94 -6.18 34.52
C GLY A 121 12.13 -6.45 33.03
N ALA A 122 12.75 -7.57 32.68
CA ALA A 122 13.11 -7.91 31.32
C ALA A 122 11.86 -8.15 30.45
N VAL A 123 11.76 -7.43 29.32
CA VAL A 123 10.77 -7.68 28.25
C VAL A 123 11.04 -9.08 27.65
N PRO A 124 10.01 -9.91 27.36
CA PRO A 124 10.22 -11.22 26.75
C PRO A 124 10.89 -11.05 25.38
N ARG A 125 12.03 -11.72 25.16
CA ARG A 125 12.73 -11.72 23.86
C ARG A 125 11.90 -12.54 22.87
N SER A 126 11.45 -11.93 21.77
CA SER A 126 10.83 -12.71 20.66
C SER A 126 11.88 -13.69 20.09
N SER A 127 11.45 -14.94 19.89
CA SER A 127 12.25 -16.07 19.41
C SER A 127 12.26 -16.16 17.87
N THR A 128 11.97 -15.05 17.18
CA THR A 128 11.83 -15.02 15.72
C THR A 128 12.95 -14.21 15.11
N ARG A 129 13.76 -14.85 14.28
CA ARG A 129 14.76 -14.20 13.45
C ARG A 129 14.14 -13.86 12.10
N VAL A 130 14.34 -12.63 11.65
CA VAL A 130 13.82 -12.12 10.39
C VAL A 130 14.99 -11.71 9.50
N THR A 131 15.03 -12.19 8.26
CA THR A 131 15.98 -11.71 7.25
C THR A 131 15.23 -11.04 6.11
N VAL A 132 15.57 -9.80 5.78
CA VAL A 132 15.00 -9.08 4.62
C VAL A 132 16.00 -9.07 3.48
N PHE A 133 15.65 -9.68 2.36
CA PHE A 133 16.42 -9.63 1.11
C PHE A 133 15.87 -8.53 0.21
N ALA A 134 16.72 -7.62 -0.29
CA ALA A 134 16.27 -6.53 -1.16
C ALA A 134 17.30 -6.09 -2.20
N TYR A 135 16.82 -5.68 -3.38
CA TYR A 135 17.63 -5.04 -4.42
C TYR A 135 17.69 -3.52 -4.20
N GLY A 136 18.38 -3.07 -3.15
CA GLY A 136 18.49 -1.65 -2.82
C GLY A 136 19.22 -1.41 -1.50
N ASP A 137 19.58 -0.16 -1.23
CA ASP A 137 19.96 0.23 0.13
C ASP A 137 18.70 0.43 0.98
N PRO A 138 18.71 0.07 2.27
CA PRO A 138 17.58 0.35 3.16
C PRO A 138 17.30 1.86 3.16
N PRO A 139 16.02 2.32 3.14
CA PRO A 139 15.69 3.74 3.14
C PRO A 139 16.37 4.44 4.31
N LYS A 140 16.84 5.67 4.09
CA LYS A 140 17.53 6.46 5.12
C LYS A 140 16.67 6.69 6.37
N SER A 141 15.34 6.65 6.28
CA SER A 141 14.43 6.68 7.44
C SER A 141 14.53 5.46 8.36
N LEU A 142 15.08 4.34 7.87
CA LEU A 142 15.49 3.19 8.70
C LEU A 142 16.92 3.36 9.26
N VAL A 143 17.63 4.42 8.84
CA VAL A 143 19.06 4.67 9.14
C VAL A 143 19.26 6.08 9.71
N GLN A 144 18.22 6.85 10.01
CA GLN A 144 18.34 8.21 10.51
C GLN A 144 17.35 8.44 11.65
N THR A 145 17.91 8.62 12.84
CA THR A 145 17.25 9.19 14.01
C THR A 145 17.04 10.69 13.79
N GLU A 146 15.84 11.12 13.38
CA GLU A 146 15.47 12.53 13.56
C GLU A 146 15.10 12.78 15.03
N PRO A 147 15.63 13.84 15.68
CA PRO A 147 15.36 14.11 17.08
C PRO A 147 13.96 14.75 17.23
N GLY A 148 13.01 14.02 17.84
CA GLY A 148 11.75 14.61 18.34
C GLY A 148 10.44 13.84 18.11
N MET A 149 10.45 12.70 17.42
CA MET A 149 9.24 11.89 17.18
C MET A 149 9.28 10.56 17.95
N PRO A 150 8.21 10.14 18.65
CA PRO A 150 8.08 8.77 19.15
C PRO A 150 7.59 7.87 17.99
N HIS A 151 8.50 7.51 17.08
CA HIS A 151 8.33 6.41 16.14
C HIS A 151 9.23 5.24 16.57
N PRO A 152 8.85 3.97 16.27
CA PRO A 152 9.68 2.82 16.58
C PRO A 152 11.07 3.02 16.00
N GLN A 153 12.05 3.15 16.89
CA GLN A 153 13.45 3.37 16.55
C GLN A 153 13.96 2.14 15.82
N PHE A 154 14.21 2.26 14.51
CA PHE A 154 14.97 1.25 13.78
C PHE A 154 16.42 1.71 13.62
N PRO A 155 17.39 0.83 13.93
CA PRO A 155 18.78 1.21 13.98
C PRO A 155 19.46 1.32 12.61
N THR A 156 20.40 2.25 12.56
CA THR A 156 21.41 2.49 11.52
C THR A 156 22.23 1.26 11.16
N GLN A 157 22.79 1.22 9.94
CA GLN A 157 23.77 0.21 9.51
C GLN A 157 24.81 -0.07 10.61
N GLY A 158 24.81 -1.31 11.12
CA GLY A 158 25.71 -1.77 12.18
C GLY A 158 25.08 -1.85 13.57
N GLN A 159 23.87 -1.32 13.77
CA GLN A 159 23.06 -1.63 14.94
C GLN A 159 21.93 -2.56 14.51
N THR A 160 21.90 -3.74 15.11
CA THR A 160 20.85 -4.73 14.94
C THR A 160 19.74 -4.38 15.91
N SER A 161 18.52 -4.15 15.44
CA SER A 161 17.38 -4.61 16.23
C SER A 161 17.62 -6.10 16.35
N PRO A 162 17.65 -6.71 17.56
CA PRO A 162 18.22 -8.05 17.75
C PRO A 162 17.57 -9.18 16.93
N GLN A 163 16.51 -8.89 16.16
CA GLN A 163 15.69 -9.85 15.42
C GLN A 163 15.61 -9.62 13.90
N VAL A 164 15.90 -8.43 13.34
CA VAL A 164 15.80 -8.17 11.89
C VAL A 164 17.18 -7.95 11.25
N THR A 165 17.51 -8.74 10.24
CA THR A 165 18.77 -8.65 9.48
C THR A 165 18.48 -8.28 8.03
N PHE A 166 19.04 -7.16 7.55
CA PHE A 166 18.94 -6.79 6.14
C PHE A 166 20.09 -7.39 5.33
N ARG A 167 19.77 -8.06 4.22
CA ARG A 167 20.73 -8.59 3.24
C ARG A 167 20.49 -7.96 1.88
N LYS A 168 21.40 -7.09 1.49
CA LYS A 168 21.39 -6.46 0.16
C LYS A 168 21.73 -7.49 -0.91
N ILE A 169 20.87 -7.59 -1.92
CA ILE A 169 21.17 -8.32 -3.15
C ILE A 169 21.89 -7.34 -4.08
N HIS A 170 23.14 -7.65 -4.41
CA HIS A 170 23.98 -6.75 -5.19
C HIS A 170 23.55 -6.79 -6.65
N ALA A 171 22.82 -5.78 -7.14
CA ALA A 171 22.50 -5.68 -8.57
C ALA A 171 23.76 -5.27 -9.36
N ARG A 172 24.58 -6.26 -9.75
CA ARG A 172 25.89 -6.03 -10.43
C ARG A 172 25.73 -5.44 -11.84
N THR A 173 24.57 -5.61 -12.46
CA THR A 173 24.28 -5.15 -13.83
C THR A 173 23.15 -4.12 -13.85
N ARG A 174 23.38 -2.99 -14.54
CA ARG A 174 22.37 -1.95 -14.81
C ARG A 174 22.08 -1.90 -16.30
N VAL A 175 20.80 -2.03 -16.67
CA VAL A 175 20.34 -1.85 -18.06
C VAL A 175 20.15 -0.36 -18.30
N ARG A 176 20.77 0.18 -19.34
CA ARG A 176 20.47 1.53 -19.81
C ARG A 176 19.41 1.49 -20.90
N ARG A 177 18.41 2.38 -20.81
CA ARG A 177 17.30 2.49 -21.76
C ARG A 177 17.65 3.28 -23.04
N ASP A 178 18.89 3.73 -23.19
CA ASP A 178 19.38 4.59 -24.28
C ASP A 178 19.83 3.82 -25.54
N HIS A 179 19.77 2.48 -25.55
CA HIS A 179 20.20 1.65 -26.68
C HIS A 179 19.04 1.24 -27.60
N GLY A 180 19.34 0.88 -28.85
CA GLY A 180 18.36 0.33 -29.80
C GLY A 180 17.67 -0.95 -29.29
N SER A 181 16.47 -1.24 -29.79
CA SER A 181 15.56 -2.28 -29.26
C SER A 181 16.20 -3.67 -29.06
N ALA A 182 17.03 -4.13 -29.99
CA ALA A 182 17.73 -5.40 -29.89
C ALA A 182 18.78 -5.42 -28.76
N VAL A 183 19.55 -4.34 -28.62
CA VAL A 183 20.56 -4.21 -27.56
C VAL A 183 19.88 -4.08 -26.19
N TYR A 184 18.79 -3.32 -26.11
CA TYR A 184 17.97 -3.22 -24.90
C TYR A 184 17.41 -4.59 -24.49
N PHE A 185 16.91 -5.39 -25.44
CA PHE A 185 16.44 -6.74 -25.16
C PHE A 185 17.55 -7.65 -24.61
N ILE A 186 18.70 -7.72 -25.30
CA ILE A 186 19.83 -8.56 -24.89
C ILE A 186 20.34 -8.14 -23.50
N THR A 187 20.55 -6.85 -23.28
CA THR A 187 21.01 -6.33 -21.98
C THR A 187 19.99 -6.56 -20.86
N SER A 188 18.69 -6.52 -21.16
CA SER A 188 17.64 -6.85 -20.19
C SER A 188 17.67 -8.33 -19.80
N VAL A 189 17.82 -9.24 -20.76
CA VAL A 189 17.97 -10.68 -20.48
C VAL A 189 19.21 -10.94 -19.63
N LEU A 190 20.36 -10.37 -20.01
CA LEU A 190 21.61 -10.51 -19.25
C LEU A 190 21.49 -9.96 -17.83
N ALA A 191 20.81 -8.82 -17.65
CA ALA A 191 20.56 -8.27 -16.33
C ALA A 191 19.63 -9.14 -15.48
N THR A 192 18.59 -9.73 -16.08
CA THR A 192 17.72 -10.71 -15.40
C THR A 192 18.50 -11.93 -14.95
N VAL A 193 19.39 -12.47 -15.80
CA VAL A 193 20.26 -13.61 -15.45
C VAL A 193 21.22 -13.22 -14.32
N SER A 194 21.86 -12.06 -14.38
CA SER A 194 22.71 -11.56 -13.29
C SER A 194 21.93 -11.47 -11.98
N ARG A 195 20.73 -10.86 -12.00
CA ARG A 195 19.87 -10.76 -10.82
C ARG A 195 19.47 -12.12 -10.25
N ALA A 196 19.24 -13.11 -11.12
CA ALA A 196 19.00 -14.49 -10.71
C ALA A 196 20.18 -15.06 -9.92
N LEU A 197 21.39 -14.90 -10.45
CA LEU A 197 22.62 -15.35 -9.79
C LEU A 197 22.83 -14.66 -8.44
N ASP A 198 22.61 -13.35 -8.37
CA ASP A 198 22.74 -12.57 -7.14
C ASP A 198 21.72 -13.03 -6.07
N LEU A 199 20.48 -13.35 -6.47
CA LEU A 199 19.47 -13.90 -5.55
C LEU A 199 19.82 -15.31 -5.08
N ILE A 200 20.28 -16.17 -5.99
CA ILE A 200 20.74 -17.52 -5.65
C ILE A 200 21.88 -17.44 -4.63
N GLU A 201 22.88 -16.60 -4.86
CA GLU A 201 24.00 -16.39 -3.93
C GLU A 201 23.49 -15.92 -2.55
N ALA A 202 22.57 -14.94 -2.52
CA ALA A 202 22.02 -14.39 -1.29
C ALA A 202 21.24 -15.43 -0.46
N LEU A 203 20.36 -16.20 -1.11
CA LEU A 203 19.60 -17.27 -0.45
C LEU A 203 20.53 -18.42 -0.03
N TRP A 204 21.46 -18.85 -0.89
CA TRP A 204 22.37 -19.97 -0.62
C TRP A 204 23.33 -19.69 0.54
N THR A 205 23.71 -18.43 0.76
CA THR A 205 24.56 -17.99 1.87
C THR A 205 23.78 -17.60 3.13
N CYS A 206 22.44 -17.69 3.12
CA CYS A 206 21.59 -17.32 4.26
C CYS A 206 21.78 -18.26 5.46
N ARG A 207 22.39 -17.82 6.54
CA ARG A 207 22.55 -18.62 7.76
C ARG A 207 21.95 -17.85 8.95
N PRO A 208 21.27 -18.52 9.91
CA PRO A 208 21.00 -19.97 10.00
C PRO A 208 19.98 -20.44 8.95
N ARG A 209 19.69 -21.76 8.90
CA ARG A 209 18.66 -22.34 8.01
C ARG A 209 17.36 -21.51 8.08
N LEU A 210 16.69 -21.31 6.94
CA LEU A 210 15.38 -20.67 6.85
C LEU A 210 14.27 -21.70 7.05
N ASP A 211 13.22 -21.26 7.74
CA ASP A 211 12.01 -22.05 8.00
C ASP A 211 10.87 -21.60 7.07
N ALA A 212 10.78 -20.31 6.74
CA ALA A 212 9.87 -19.78 5.72
C ALA A 212 10.50 -18.62 4.93
N LEU A 213 10.05 -18.44 3.69
CA LEU A 213 10.39 -17.35 2.78
C LEU A 213 9.09 -16.75 2.22
N ILE A 214 8.80 -15.51 2.58
CA ILE A 214 7.68 -14.72 2.07
C ILE A 214 8.17 -13.87 0.90
N MET A 215 7.48 -13.92 -0.24
CA MET A 215 7.81 -13.09 -1.40
C MET A 215 6.58 -12.37 -1.96
N GLN A 216 6.76 -11.09 -2.32
CA GLN A 216 5.73 -10.31 -2.99
C GLN A 216 5.79 -10.54 -4.51
N ASN A 217 4.63 -10.76 -5.13
CA ASN A 217 4.47 -10.81 -6.58
C ASN A 217 3.62 -9.64 -7.09
N PRO A 218 4.02 -8.90 -8.14
CA PRO A 218 5.22 -9.05 -9.00
C PRO A 218 6.48 -8.33 -8.48
N PRO A 219 7.66 -8.59 -9.08
CA PRO A 219 7.94 -9.57 -10.14
C PRO A 219 8.22 -10.99 -9.62
N SER A 220 7.72 -11.99 -10.34
CA SER A 220 7.93 -13.44 -10.11
C SER A 220 9.07 -14.04 -10.94
N ILE A 221 9.46 -13.40 -12.04
CA ILE A 221 10.53 -13.88 -12.92
C ILE A 221 11.85 -13.18 -12.54
N PRO A 222 12.91 -13.92 -12.18
CA PRO A 222 13.02 -15.37 -11.96
C PRO A 222 12.83 -15.78 -10.49
N SER A 223 12.40 -14.85 -9.63
CA SER A 223 12.39 -14.98 -8.17
C SER A 223 11.57 -16.17 -7.66
N LEU A 224 10.40 -16.45 -8.23
CA LEU A 224 9.51 -17.54 -7.79
C LEU A 224 10.17 -18.91 -7.98
N LEU A 225 10.70 -19.19 -9.18
CA LEU A 225 11.43 -20.42 -9.45
C LEU A 225 12.63 -20.59 -8.51
N ILE A 226 13.40 -19.51 -8.31
CA ILE A 226 14.58 -19.53 -7.44
C ILE A 226 14.18 -19.81 -5.99
N ALA A 227 13.13 -19.16 -5.48
CA ALA A 227 12.60 -19.37 -4.14
C ALA A 227 12.16 -20.83 -3.94
N LEU A 228 11.38 -21.36 -4.89
CA LEU A 228 10.90 -22.74 -4.91
C LEU A 228 12.04 -23.77 -4.94
N VAL A 229 12.99 -23.61 -5.86
CA VAL A 229 14.16 -24.50 -5.97
C VAL A 229 15.02 -24.42 -4.71
N PHE A 230 15.32 -23.21 -4.23
CA PHE A 230 16.09 -23.02 -2.99
C PHE A 230 15.40 -23.70 -1.81
N ALA A 231 14.11 -23.46 -1.62
CA ALA A 231 13.32 -24.05 -0.55
C ALA A 231 13.44 -25.57 -0.53
N ARG A 232 13.25 -26.24 -1.68
CA ARG A 232 13.29 -27.70 -1.76
C ARG A 232 14.71 -28.26 -1.65
N LEU A 233 15.71 -27.61 -2.22
CA LEU A 233 17.09 -28.12 -2.12
C LEU A 233 17.74 -27.84 -0.77
N ARG A 234 17.32 -26.77 -0.09
CA ARG A 234 18.06 -26.19 1.03
C ARG A 234 17.22 -26.23 2.29
N HIS A 235 16.99 -27.47 2.71
CA HIS A 235 16.36 -27.88 3.96
C HIS A 235 14.81 -27.84 4.01
N GLY A 236 14.10 -27.53 2.92
CA GLY A 236 12.64 -27.57 2.92
C GLY A 236 12.01 -26.38 3.63
N ALA A 237 12.49 -25.17 3.37
CA ALA A 237 11.82 -23.95 3.83
C ALA A 237 10.46 -23.82 3.14
N LEU A 238 9.49 -23.23 3.82
CA LEU A 238 8.18 -22.93 3.23
C LEU A 238 8.28 -21.70 2.32
N VAL A 239 7.58 -21.71 1.19
CA VAL A 239 7.45 -20.56 0.30
C VAL A 239 6.04 -20.00 0.40
N VAL A 240 5.93 -18.73 0.79
CA VAL A 240 4.66 -18.00 0.85
C VAL A 240 4.68 -16.90 -0.21
N VAL A 241 3.70 -16.92 -1.11
CA VAL A 241 3.57 -15.89 -2.15
C VAL A 241 2.46 -14.91 -1.79
N ASP A 242 2.78 -13.63 -1.70
CA ASP A 242 1.84 -12.54 -1.52
C ASP A 242 1.56 -11.86 -2.86
N TRP A 243 0.38 -12.13 -3.44
CA TRP A 243 -0.04 -11.69 -4.77
C TRP A 243 -0.68 -10.29 -4.73
N HIS A 244 -0.05 -9.35 -5.43
CA HIS A 244 -0.51 -7.96 -5.60
C HIS A 244 -0.97 -7.67 -7.01
N ASN A 245 -0.38 -8.34 -7.97
CA ASN A 245 -0.72 -8.31 -9.39
C ASN A 245 -0.07 -9.54 -10.02
N PHE A 246 -0.21 -9.68 -11.34
CA PHE A 246 0.52 -10.69 -12.09
C PHE A 246 1.65 -10.05 -12.90
N GLY A 247 2.80 -10.73 -12.96
CA GLY A 247 3.93 -10.28 -13.76
C GLY A 247 3.57 -10.16 -15.24
N TYR A 248 2.80 -11.10 -15.78
CA TYR A 248 2.40 -11.10 -17.19
C TYR A 248 1.45 -9.94 -17.55
N THR A 249 0.55 -9.53 -16.64
CA THR A 249 -0.36 -8.40 -16.85
C THR A 249 0.39 -7.07 -16.78
N ILE A 250 1.33 -6.93 -15.85
CA ILE A 250 2.22 -5.77 -15.80
C ILE A 250 3.09 -5.69 -17.07
N LEU A 251 3.62 -6.81 -17.54
CA LEU A 251 4.42 -6.88 -18.77
C LEU A 251 3.61 -6.48 -20.02
N ARG A 252 2.29 -6.70 -20.02
CA ARG A 252 1.39 -6.25 -21.09
C ARG A 252 1.42 -4.72 -21.25
N THR A 253 1.53 -3.98 -20.13
CA THR A 253 1.57 -2.51 -20.15
C THR A 253 2.81 -1.94 -20.87
N THR A 254 3.90 -2.72 -20.97
CA THR A 254 5.13 -2.31 -21.65
C THR A 254 5.13 -2.61 -23.16
N ARG A 255 3.98 -3.01 -23.74
CA ARG A 255 3.84 -3.44 -25.13
C ARG A 255 4.75 -4.63 -25.48
N ALA A 256 4.95 -5.54 -24.53
CA ALA A 256 5.75 -6.73 -24.76
C ALA A 256 5.13 -7.63 -25.86
N PRO A 257 5.96 -8.39 -26.61
CA PRO A 257 5.46 -9.31 -27.64
C PRO A 257 4.52 -10.36 -27.05
N SER A 258 3.50 -10.78 -27.82
CA SER A 258 2.49 -11.77 -27.38
C SER A 258 3.11 -13.07 -26.88
N LEU A 259 4.14 -13.59 -27.55
CA LEU A 259 4.86 -14.78 -27.12
C LEU A 259 5.45 -14.63 -25.70
N LEU A 260 6.00 -13.47 -25.38
CA LEU A 260 6.59 -13.22 -24.05
C LEU A 260 5.51 -13.14 -22.98
N LEU A 261 4.34 -12.60 -23.30
CA LEU A 261 3.19 -12.56 -22.39
C LEU A 261 2.68 -13.96 -22.08
N VAL A 262 2.52 -14.79 -23.11
CA VAL A 262 2.12 -16.21 -22.96
C VAL A 262 3.13 -16.95 -22.10
N LEU A 263 4.43 -16.79 -22.36
CA LEU A 263 5.48 -17.43 -21.57
C LEU A 263 5.51 -16.95 -20.11
N ALA A 264 5.27 -15.66 -19.86
CA ALA A 264 5.24 -15.12 -18.51
C ALA A 264 4.02 -15.62 -17.72
N GLU A 265 2.84 -15.63 -18.35
CA GLU A 265 1.60 -16.15 -17.76
C GLU A 265 1.71 -17.64 -17.46
N TRP A 266 2.21 -18.41 -18.42
CA TRP A 266 2.44 -19.84 -18.28
C TRP A 266 3.50 -20.12 -17.19
N TYR A 267 4.55 -19.31 -17.06
CA TYR A 267 5.53 -19.41 -15.97
C TYR A 267 4.87 -19.20 -14.59
N GLU A 268 4.06 -18.15 -14.44
CA GLU A 268 3.40 -17.84 -13.15
C GLU A 268 2.36 -18.89 -12.78
N SER A 269 1.46 -19.23 -13.71
CA SER A 269 0.39 -20.21 -13.51
C SER A 269 0.92 -21.62 -13.23
N THR A 270 2.02 -22.03 -13.88
CA THR A 270 2.60 -23.36 -13.67
C THR A 270 3.38 -23.44 -12.36
N LEU A 271 4.04 -22.36 -11.94
CA LEU A 271 4.87 -22.38 -10.73
C LEU A 271 4.10 -22.04 -9.45
N ALA A 272 3.02 -21.26 -9.54
CA ALA A 272 2.23 -20.85 -8.40
C ALA A 272 1.78 -22.01 -7.51
N PRO A 273 1.20 -23.12 -8.02
CA PRO A 273 0.71 -24.24 -7.19
C PRO A 273 1.78 -24.96 -6.36
N TYR A 274 3.05 -24.70 -6.65
CA TYR A 274 4.16 -25.35 -5.96
C TYR A 274 4.62 -24.63 -4.71
N ALA A 275 4.15 -23.41 -4.44
CA ALA A 275 4.38 -22.73 -3.16
C ALA A 275 3.50 -23.34 -2.06
N ASP A 276 3.87 -23.12 -0.81
CA ASP A 276 3.25 -23.78 0.35
C ASP A 276 2.06 -22.98 0.90
N ALA A 277 2.01 -21.65 0.65
CA ALA A 277 0.84 -20.82 0.94
C ALA A 277 0.78 -19.55 0.09
N HIS A 278 -0.42 -19.00 0.00
CA HIS A 278 -0.71 -17.83 -0.82
C HIS A 278 -1.55 -16.79 -0.07
N LEU A 279 -1.15 -15.53 -0.20
CA LEU A 279 -1.91 -14.35 0.21
C LEU A 279 -2.27 -13.56 -1.05
N CYS A 280 -3.40 -12.87 -1.08
CA CYS A 280 -3.80 -12.05 -2.22
C CYS A 280 -4.56 -10.79 -1.77
N VAL A 281 -4.48 -9.73 -2.56
CA VAL A 281 -5.00 -8.39 -2.18
C VAL A 281 -6.51 -8.21 -2.31
N SER A 282 -7.22 -9.14 -2.96
CA SER A 282 -8.66 -9.05 -3.21
C SER A 282 -9.32 -10.41 -3.26
N THR A 283 -10.64 -10.41 -3.05
CA THR A 283 -11.50 -11.58 -3.21
C THR A 283 -11.53 -12.03 -4.68
N ALA A 284 -11.63 -11.09 -5.62
CA ALA A 284 -11.58 -11.42 -7.05
C ALA A 284 -10.27 -12.11 -7.46
N MET A 285 -9.13 -11.68 -6.92
CA MET A 285 -7.85 -12.35 -7.16
C MET A 285 -7.79 -13.73 -6.52
N CYS A 286 -8.37 -13.89 -5.33
CA CYS A 286 -8.48 -15.19 -4.65
C CYS A 286 -9.29 -16.20 -5.50
N GLU A 287 -10.43 -15.76 -6.03
CA GLU A 287 -11.28 -16.57 -6.91
C GLU A 287 -10.55 -16.93 -8.20
N PHE A 288 -9.90 -15.95 -8.85
CA PHE A 288 -9.08 -16.20 -10.04
C PHE A 288 -7.97 -17.23 -9.78
N LEU A 289 -7.20 -17.07 -8.70
CA LEU A 289 -6.12 -17.99 -8.34
C LEU A 289 -6.66 -19.41 -8.12
N ARG A 290 -7.82 -19.56 -7.49
CA ARG A 290 -8.46 -20.85 -7.26
C ARG A 290 -8.93 -21.49 -8.57
N ASP A 291 -9.67 -20.73 -9.37
CA ASP A 291 -10.41 -21.28 -10.51
C ASP A 291 -9.51 -21.47 -11.73
N GLU A 292 -8.60 -20.54 -12.00
CA GLU A 292 -7.74 -20.57 -13.17
C GLU A 292 -6.41 -21.28 -12.89
N TRP A 293 -5.83 -21.08 -11.70
CA TRP A 293 -4.49 -21.57 -11.37
C TRP A 293 -4.48 -22.72 -10.35
N ASN A 294 -5.65 -23.16 -9.85
CA ASN A 294 -5.76 -24.18 -8.80
C ASN A 294 -4.90 -23.87 -7.57
N VAL A 295 -4.90 -22.60 -7.17
CA VAL A 295 -4.15 -22.04 -6.03
C VAL A 295 -5.13 -21.56 -4.97
N ASP A 296 -5.11 -22.18 -3.78
CA ASP A 296 -5.92 -21.72 -2.65
C ASP A 296 -5.22 -20.58 -1.90
N ALA A 297 -5.67 -19.36 -2.15
CA ALA A 297 -5.15 -18.15 -1.52
C ALA A 297 -6.03 -17.67 -0.36
N THR A 298 -5.44 -16.87 0.51
CA THR A 298 -6.15 -16.17 1.58
C THR A 298 -6.14 -14.67 1.31
N VAL A 299 -7.31 -14.04 1.38
CA VAL A 299 -7.43 -12.60 1.14
C VAL A 299 -6.79 -11.84 2.30
N TYR A 300 -5.83 -10.99 1.97
CA TYR A 300 -5.12 -10.08 2.86
C TYR A 300 -5.10 -8.68 2.22
N TYR A 301 -6.09 -7.87 2.60
CA TYR A 301 -6.29 -6.53 2.05
C TYR A 301 -5.18 -5.57 2.46
N ASP A 302 -4.87 -4.61 1.58
CA ASP A 302 -4.07 -3.46 1.97
C ASP A 302 -4.86 -2.54 2.92
N MET A 303 -4.17 -2.05 3.95
CA MET A 303 -4.74 -1.19 4.98
C MET A 303 -4.02 0.16 5.03
N PRO A 304 -4.72 1.26 5.33
CA PRO A 304 -4.10 2.57 5.36
C PRO A 304 -3.10 2.68 6.51
N HIS A 305 -1.98 3.37 6.27
CA HIS A 305 -1.04 3.73 7.33
C HIS A 305 -1.69 4.73 8.28
N CYS A 306 -1.35 4.68 9.58
CA CYS A 306 -1.93 5.54 10.63
C CYS A 306 -1.72 7.07 10.46
N VAL A 307 -0.91 7.47 9.47
CA VAL A 307 -0.69 8.89 9.13
C VAL A 307 -1.90 9.45 8.39
N PHE A 308 -2.61 8.59 7.64
CA PHE A 308 -3.83 8.94 6.95
C PHE A 308 -4.96 8.91 7.99
N ARG A 309 -5.37 10.10 8.39
CA ARG A 309 -6.45 10.35 9.34
C ARG A 309 -7.17 11.65 8.99
N PRO A 310 -8.39 11.85 9.50
CA PRO A 310 -9.00 13.17 9.49
C PRO A 310 -8.07 14.20 10.15
N VAL A 311 -8.01 15.39 9.56
CA VAL A 311 -7.20 16.52 10.08
C VAL A 311 -8.07 17.57 10.76
N SER A 312 -7.47 18.29 11.70
CA SER A 312 -8.11 19.45 12.32
C SER A 312 -8.14 20.65 11.37
N VAL A 313 -8.94 21.66 11.69
CA VAL A 313 -9.04 22.89 10.87
C VAL A 313 -7.74 23.70 10.94
N GLU A 314 -7.02 23.63 12.05
CA GLU A 314 -5.69 24.21 12.24
C GLU A 314 -4.65 23.52 11.36
N GLU A 315 -4.65 22.18 11.32
CA GLU A 315 -3.77 21.41 10.45
C GLU A 315 -4.04 21.72 8.96
N GLU A 316 -5.31 21.87 8.57
CA GLU A 316 -5.72 22.35 7.23
C GLU A 316 -5.19 23.77 6.97
N HIS A 317 -5.30 24.69 7.94
CA HIS A 317 -4.79 26.06 7.80
C HIS A 317 -3.27 26.11 7.61
N ASP A 318 -2.51 25.40 8.44
CA ASP A 318 -1.05 25.36 8.35
C ASP A 318 -0.54 24.71 7.06
N LEU A 319 -1.28 23.72 6.54
CA LEU A 319 -1.00 23.16 5.22
C LEU A 319 -1.22 24.21 4.12
N PHE A 320 -2.39 24.85 4.09
CA PHE A 320 -2.73 25.77 3.02
C PHE A 320 -1.88 27.05 3.02
N LEU A 321 -1.43 27.53 4.18
CA LEU A 321 -0.42 28.60 4.24
C LEU A 321 0.85 28.26 3.47
N ARG A 322 1.34 27.02 3.61
CA ARG A 322 2.54 26.57 2.90
C ARG A 322 2.27 26.31 1.43
N LEU A 323 1.16 25.66 1.09
CA LEU A 323 0.81 25.36 -0.31
C LEU A 323 0.57 26.63 -1.13
N GLU A 324 -0.07 27.65 -0.56
CA GLU A 324 -0.31 28.92 -1.25
C GLU A 324 1.00 29.63 -1.58
N GLN A 325 1.95 29.62 -0.66
CA GLN A 325 3.28 30.18 -0.88
C GLN A 325 4.09 29.37 -1.89
N GLU A 326 4.14 28.04 -1.74
CA GLU A 326 4.97 27.16 -2.58
C GLU A 326 4.46 27.08 -4.03
N TYR A 327 3.15 27.03 -4.23
CA TYR A 327 2.52 26.88 -5.54
C TYR A 327 1.92 28.17 -6.10
N SER A 328 2.18 29.32 -5.46
CA SER A 328 1.70 30.64 -5.88
C SER A 328 0.18 30.69 -6.11
N LEU A 329 -0.57 30.06 -5.21
CA LEU A 329 -2.03 30.04 -5.31
C LEU A 329 -2.62 31.42 -4.99
N PRO A 330 -3.82 31.76 -5.50
CA PRO A 330 -4.46 33.03 -5.20
C PRO A 330 -4.67 33.19 -3.70
N ILE A 331 -4.09 34.23 -3.11
CA ILE A 331 -4.28 34.53 -1.68
C ILE A 331 -5.69 35.11 -1.50
N ALA A 332 -6.51 34.45 -0.68
CA ALA A 332 -7.81 34.97 -0.34
C ALA A 332 -7.68 36.19 0.59
N THR A 333 -8.31 37.30 0.21
CA THR A 333 -8.43 38.49 1.08
C THR A 333 -9.88 38.58 1.58
N GLU A 334 -10.10 38.51 2.90
CA GLU A 334 -11.41 38.85 3.45
C GLU A 334 -11.64 40.37 3.36
N ARG A 335 -12.82 40.79 2.88
CA ARG A 335 -13.23 42.20 2.89
C ARG A 335 -13.81 42.53 4.27
N GLY A 336 -13.02 43.13 5.16
CA GLY A 336 -13.45 43.59 6.49
C GLY A 336 -12.62 43.01 7.64
N SER A 337 -12.78 43.59 8.84
CA SER A 337 -11.97 43.39 10.08
C SER A 337 -10.95 42.26 10.03
N TYR A 338 -9.68 42.66 9.85
CA TYR A 338 -8.51 41.84 9.54
C TYR A 338 -8.47 40.47 10.25
N PRO A 339 -8.72 39.35 9.57
CA PRO A 339 -8.19 38.07 10.03
C PRO A 339 -6.66 38.20 10.12
N VAL A 340 -6.06 37.66 11.19
CA VAL A 340 -4.59 37.68 11.37
C VAL A 340 -3.93 36.84 10.30
N SER A 341 -4.61 35.78 9.86
CA SER A 341 -4.15 34.87 8.82
C SER A 341 -5.34 34.28 8.07
N CYS A 342 -5.23 34.19 6.75
CA CYS A 342 -6.27 33.66 5.88
C CYS A 342 -5.65 32.80 4.77
N THR A 343 -6.36 31.73 4.42
CA THR A 343 -6.08 30.88 3.26
C THR A 343 -7.32 30.83 2.36
N LEU A 344 -7.22 30.19 1.20
CA LEU A 344 -8.34 29.84 0.31
C LEU A 344 -9.45 29.07 1.04
N ARG A 345 -9.09 28.31 2.07
CA ARG A 345 -9.98 27.34 2.74
C ARG A 345 -10.43 27.77 4.12
N THR A 346 -9.58 28.46 4.86
CA THR A 346 -9.74 28.74 6.29
C THR A 346 -9.39 30.18 6.63
N SER A 347 -9.95 30.70 7.72
CA SER A 347 -9.58 31.99 8.31
C SER A 347 -9.36 31.86 9.82
N CYS A 348 -8.39 32.64 10.31
CA CYS A 348 -7.97 32.68 11.71
C CYS A 348 -8.07 34.13 12.24
N GLY A 349 -8.84 34.32 13.31
CA GLY A 349 -9.06 35.63 13.94
C GLY A 349 -8.00 36.02 14.98
N GLU A 350 -8.08 37.23 15.54
CA GLU A 350 -7.16 37.71 16.59
C GLU A 350 -7.30 36.95 17.93
N ARG A 351 -6.21 36.93 18.72
CA ARG A 351 -6.01 36.33 20.07
C ARG A 351 -7.23 35.60 20.66
N ASN A 352 -7.10 34.27 20.81
CA ASN A 352 -8.08 33.31 21.37
C ASN A 352 -9.28 32.97 20.46
N GLN A 353 -9.27 33.32 19.17
CA GLN A 353 -10.27 32.84 18.21
C GLN A 353 -9.83 31.53 17.56
N HIS A 354 -10.79 30.60 17.40
CA HIS A 354 -10.61 29.30 16.78
C HIS A 354 -10.52 29.43 15.26
N THR A 355 -9.62 28.70 14.61
CA THR A 355 -9.52 28.63 13.15
C THR A 355 -10.80 28.02 12.59
N THR A 356 -11.41 28.66 11.58
CA THR A 356 -12.64 28.15 10.98
C THR A 356 -12.53 28.01 9.46
N ARG A 357 -13.31 27.08 8.89
CA ARG A 357 -13.43 26.95 7.44
C ARG A 357 -14.29 28.09 6.89
N ARG A 358 -13.81 28.76 5.84
CA ARG A 358 -14.54 29.86 5.19
C ARG A 358 -15.85 29.37 4.58
N SER A 359 -16.85 30.24 4.50
CA SER A 359 -18.14 29.93 3.86
C SER A 359 -18.12 30.07 2.34
N ASP A 360 -17.10 30.68 1.78
CA ASP A 360 -16.91 30.89 0.33
C ASP A 360 -15.71 30.10 -0.21
N ARG A 361 -15.19 29.14 0.57
CA ARG A 361 -14.05 28.31 0.17
C ARG A 361 -14.35 27.48 -1.09
N PRO A 362 -13.36 27.28 -1.99
CA PRO A 362 -13.52 26.41 -3.15
C PRO A 362 -13.73 24.97 -2.71
N PHE A 363 -14.56 24.20 -3.40
CA PHE A 363 -14.64 22.75 -3.21
C PHE A 363 -13.29 22.11 -3.51
N LEU A 364 -12.76 21.27 -2.61
CA LEU A 364 -11.41 20.70 -2.73
C LEU A 364 -11.46 19.25 -3.23
N CYS A 365 -11.03 19.04 -4.48
CA CYS A 365 -10.80 17.73 -5.06
C CYS A 365 -9.32 17.38 -5.01
N VAL A 366 -8.99 16.12 -4.70
CA VAL A 366 -7.60 15.65 -4.69
C VAL A 366 -7.44 14.35 -5.46
N SER A 367 -6.42 14.26 -6.29
CA SER A 367 -5.96 13.01 -6.90
C SER A 367 -4.50 12.78 -6.54
N SER A 368 -4.15 11.60 -6.06
CA SER A 368 -2.76 11.14 -6.00
C SER A 368 -2.45 10.27 -7.20
N THR A 369 -1.23 10.34 -7.73
CA THR A 369 -0.86 9.71 -9.01
C THR A 369 0.63 9.41 -9.13
N SER A 370 0.96 8.42 -9.95
CA SER A 370 2.33 8.14 -10.43
C SER A 370 2.63 8.75 -11.80
N TRP A 371 1.69 9.48 -12.39
CA TRP A 371 1.73 10.05 -13.75
C TRP A 371 2.16 9.02 -14.79
N THR A 372 1.63 7.81 -14.65
CA THR A 372 1.93 6.65 -15.47
C THR A 372 0.73 6.27 -16.34
N PRO A 373 0.93 5.52 -17.45
CA PRO A 373 -0.14 5.22 -18.40
C PRO A 373 -1.30 4.36 -17.88
N ASP A 374 -1.19 3.76 -16.69
CA ASP A 374 -2.27 3.04 -16.00
C ASP A 374 -3.35 3.96 -15.41
N GLU A 375 -3.10 5.28 -15.41
CA GLU A 375 -4.04 6.31 -14.99
C GLU A 375 -4.48 7.13 -16.21
N ASP A 376 -5.78 7.20 -16.47
CA ASP A 376 -6.32 7.92 -17.63
C ASP A 376 -6.44 9.42 -17.35
N PHE A 377 -5.36 10.16 -17.65
CA PHE A 377 -5.33 11.61 -17.56
C PHE A 377 -6.09 12.33 -18.67
N GLU A 378 -6.43 11.64 -19.76
CA GLU A 378 -7.33 12.19 -20.78
C GLU A 378 -8.74 12.30 -20.20
N LEU A 379 -9.21 11.24 -19.54
CA LEU A 379 -10.49 11.23 -18.83
C LEU A 379 -10.58 12.38 -17.81
N LEU A 380 -9.54 12.58 -16.99
CA LEU A 380 -9.54 13.68 -16.03
C LEU A 380 -9.55 15.05 -16.72
N PHE A 381 -8.74 15.23 -17.75
CA PHE A 381 -8.68 16.50 -18.48
C PHE A 381 -10.04 16.86 -19.09
N ASP A 382 -10.68 15.92 -19.78
CA ASP A 382 -11.97 16.12 -20.42
C ASP A 382 -13.07 16.41 -19.38
N ALA A 383 -13.04 15.72 -18.22
CA ALA A 383 -13.96 15.96 -17.13
C ALA A 383 -13.82 17.38 -16.54
N LEU A 384 -12.59 17.87 -16.36
CA LEU A 384 -12.33 19.22 -15.85
C LEU A 384 -12.82 20.30 -16.83
N VAL A 385 -12.61 20.10 -18.12
CA VAL A 385 -13.10 21.02 -19.16
C VAL A 385 -14.62 21.07 -19.17
N GLU A 386 -15.29 19.92 -19.08
CA GLU A 386 -16.76 19.88 -19.09
C GLU A 386 -17.38 20.44 -17.79
N LEU A 387 -16.73 20.16 -16.66
CA LEU A 387 -17.13 20.71 -15.36
C LEU A 387 -17.00 22.24 -15.34
N ASP A 388 -15.93 22.81 -15.89
CA ASP A 388 -15.72 24.27 -15.94
C ASP A 388 -16.81 24.97 -16.78
N LYS A 389 -17.16 24.41 -17.94
CA LYS A 389 -18.29 24.91 -18.76
C LYS A 389 -19.60 24.92 -17.98
N SER A 390 -19.89 23.82 -17.28
CA SER A 390 -21.11 23.67 -16.50
C SER A 390 -21.19 24.69 -15.35
N LEU A 391 -20.08 24.90 -14.63
CA LEU A 391 -19.98 25.89 -13.56
C LEU A 391 -20.14 27.33 -14.09
N LEU A 392 -19.54 27.65 -15.24
CA LEU A 392 -19.70 28.95 -15.89
C LEU A 392 -21.16 29.21 -16.28
N GLN A 393 -21.82 28.27 -16.95
CA GLN A 393 -23.22 28.40 -17.36
C GLN A 393 -24.14 28.64 -16.17
N MET A 394 -23.94 27.91 -15.07
CA MET A 394 -24.71 28.10 -13.84
C MET A 394 -24.48 29.48 -13.22
N SER A 395 -23.23 29.96 -13.22
CA SER A 395 -22.86 31.28 -12.72
C SER A 395 -23.56 32.41 -13.50
N TYR A 396 -23.68 32.27 -14.83
CA TYR A 396 -24.41 33.22 -15.68
C TYR A 396 -25.94 33.16 -15.50
N SER A 397 -26.50 31.98 -15.24
CA SER A 397 -27.95 31.82 -15.08
C SER A 397 -28.51 32.48 -13.81
N ASN A 398 -27.69 32.57 -12.75
CA ASN A 398 -28.07 33.16 -11.47
C ASN A 398 -27.99 34.71 -11.43
N THR A 399 -27.39 35.36 -12.43
CA THR A 399 -27.19 36.82 -12.47
C THR A 399 -28.33 37.60 -13.16
N ARG A 400 -29.53 36.99 -13.30
CA ARG A 400 -30.68 37.50 -14.08
C ARG A 400 -31.41 38.74 -13.55
N THR A 401 -30.85 39.51 -12.62
CA THR A 401 -31.41 40.82 -12.23
C THR A 401 -30.41 41.94 -12.53
N GLY A 402 -30.65 42.65 -13.64
CA GLY A 402 -30.14 44.01 -13.86
C GLY A 402 -28.78 44.10 -14.53
N GLU A 403 -28.82 44.52 -15.80
CA GLU A 403 -27.77 45.16 -16.59
C GLU A 403 -26.53 45.66 -15.79
N THR A 404 -25.43 44.90 -15.83
CA THR A 404 -24.09 45.51 -15.87
C THR A 404 -23.16 44.65 -16.74
N GLN A 405 -22.86 45.16 -17.93
CA GLN A 405 -21.68 44.92 -18.78
C GLN A 405 -20.89 43.60 -18.57
N VAL A 406 -21.18 42.58 -19.38
CA VAL A 406 -20.29 41.40 -19.56
C VAL A 406 -19.80 41.33 -21.00
N SER A 407 -19.29 42.44 -21.52
CA SER A 407 -18.66 42.48 -22.85
C SER A 407 -17.17 42.77 -22.80
N ASN A 408 -16.55 42.87 -21.61
CA ASN A 408 -15.09 43.06 -21.43
C ASN A 408 -14.59 42.50 -20.07
N LEU A 409 -15.15 41.39 -19.57
CA LEU A 409 -14.48 40.68 -18.48
C LEU A 409 -13.27 39.99 -19.11
N GLU A 410 -12.07 40.50 -18.81
CA GLU A 410 -10.80 39.86 -19.17
C GLU A 410 -10.88 38.34 -18.91
N ARG A 411 -10.21 37.53 -19.73
CA ARG A 411 -10.10 36.06 -19.57
C ARG A 411 -9.36 35.72 -18.28
N SER A 412 -10.01 35.95 -17.16
CA SER A 412 -9.46 35.83 -15.81
C SER A 412 -10.32 34.86 -15.00
N LEU A 413 -9.64 34.19 -14.08
CA LEU A 413 -10.23 33.23 -13.15
C LEU A 413 -11.29 33.92 -12.28
N VAL A 414 -12.43 33.25 -12.08
CA VAL A 414 -13.43 33.68 -11.10
C VAL A 414 -12.78 33.65 -9.72
N SER A 415 -12.92 34.74 -8.96
CA SER A 415 -12.32 34.88 -7.63
C SER A 415 -13.40 35.00 -6.55
N PRO A 416 -13.40 34.13 -5.51
CA PRO A 416 -12.57 32.92 -5.40
C PRO A 416 -12.97 31.84 -6.44
N PRO A 417 -12.07 30.90 -6.79
CA PRO A 417 -12.43 29.77 -7.63
C PRO A 417 -13.54 28.94 -6.96
N GLN A 418 -14.39 28.29 -7.76
CA GLN A 418 -15.44 27.43 -7.22
C GLN A 418 -14.91 26.05 -6.83
N LEU A 419 -13.87 25.58 -7.54
CA LEU A 419 -13.21 24.31 -7.27
C LEU A 419 -11.69 24.48 -7.29
N LEU A 420 -11.04 23.85 -6.32
CA LEU A 420 -9.60 23.65 -6.28
C LEU A 420 -9.32 22.16 -6.48
N PHE A 421 -8.63 21.81 -7.57
CA PHE A 421 -8.23 20.45 -7.88
C PHE A 421 -6.72 20.29 -7.66
N VAL A 422 -6.31 19.57 -6.62
CA VAL A 422 -4.90 19.31 -6.35
C VAL A 422 -4.53 17.90 -6.82
N ILE A 423 -3.57 17.82 -7.74
CA ILE A 423 -3.02 16.56 -8.24
C ILE A 423 -1.62 16.41 -7.66
N THR A 424 -1.37 15.35 -6.89
CA THR A 424 -0.06 15.11 -6.28
C THR A 424 0.62 13.87 -6.82
N GLY A 425 1.92 13.96 -7.10
CA GLY A 425 2.67 12.84 -7.65
C GLY A 425 3.87 13.23 -8.50
N ARG A 426 4.63 12.22 -8.91
CA ARG A 426 5.74 12.33 -9.86
C ARG A 426 5.65 11.25 -10.92
N GLY A 427 5.90 11.63 -12.16
CA GLY A 427 6.11 10.69 -13.25
C GLY A 427 6.05 11.38 -14.61
N PRO A 428 6.18 10.58 -15.69
CA PRO A 428 6.48 11.08 -17.03
C PRO A 428 5.36 11.90 -17.67
N LEU A 429 4.09 11.64 -17.34
CA LEU A 429 2.95 12.30 -17.98
C LEU A 429 2.64 13.70 -17.43
N ARG A 430 3.25 14.09 -16.30
CA ARG A 430 2.95 15.34 -15.59
C ARG A 430 3.09 16.58 -16.46
N ALA A 431 4.24 16.77 -17.09
CA ALA A 431 4.54 17.99 -17.85
C ALA A 431 3.59 18.17 -19.05
N ALA A 432 3.24 17.07 -19.71
CA ALA A 432 2.30 17.10 -20.83
C ALA A 432 0.89 17.50 -20.37
N PHE A 433 0.45 16.98 -19.22
CA PHE A 433 -0.84 17.34 -18.61
C PHE A 433 -0.88 18.81 -18.17
N GLU A 434 0.15 19.29 -17.45
CA GLU A 434 0.27 20.70 -17.03
C GLU A 434 0.17 21.66 -18.24
N ALA A 435 0.86 21.34 -19.35
CA ALA A 435 0.81 22.12 -20.58
C ALA A 435 -0.56 22.08 -21.28
N ARG A 436 -1.36 21.02 -21.08
CA ARG A 436 -2.73 20.95 -21.60
C ARG A 436 -3.70 21.76 -20.75
N ILE A 437 -3.63 21.61 -19.43
CA ILE A 437 -4.44 22.38 -18.48
C ILE A 437 -4.20 23.88 -18.64
N ALA A 438 -2.95 24.32 -18.79
CA ALA A 438 -2.63 25.73 -19.02
C ALA A 438 -3.25 26.29 -20.32
N ARG A 439 -3.44 25.45 -21.35
CA ARG A 439 -4.09 25.83 -22.62
C ARG A 439 -5.61 25.78 -22.57
N ALA A 440 -6.19 25.05 -21.61
CA ALA A 440 -7.63 24.92 -21.47
C ALA A 440 -8.29 26.20 -20.93
N ASP A 441 -7.52 27.10 -20.29
CA ASP A 441 -7.98 28.40 -19.78
C ASP A 441 -9.24 28.26 -18.89
N LEU A 442 -9.18 27.30 -17.95
CA LEU A 442 -10.28 27.03 -17.02
C LEU A 442 -10.56 28.25 -16.14
N ARG A 443 -11.84 28.61 -15.98
CA ARG A 443 -12.24 29.89 -15.37
C ARG A 443 -12.84 29.75 -13.98
N CYS A 444 -13.47 28.63 -13.67
CA CYS A 444 -14.08 28.33 -12.39
C CYS A 444 -13.22 27.36 -11.56
N ILE A 445 -12.32 26.63 -12.20
CA ILE A 445 -11.50 25.59 -11.60
C ILE A 445 -10.03 26.00 -11.55
N LEU A 446 -9.43 25.95 -10.36
CA LEU A 446 -7.99 26.08 -10.17
C LEU A 446 -7.37 24.68 -10.07
N VAL A 447 -6.47 24.33 -10.99
CA VAL A 447 -5.76 23.04 -10.98
C VAL A 447 -4.32 23.23 -10.52
N VAL A 448 -3.89 22.45 -9.54
CA VAL A 448 -2.54 22.53 -8.93
C VAL A 448 -1.87 21.18 -9.00
N CYS A 449 -0.74 21.10 -9.70
CA CYS A 449 0.10 19.89 -9.72
C CYS A 449 1.20 20.02 -8.67
N ALA A 450 1.06 19.34 -7.53
CA ALA A 450 1.94 19.46 -6.38
C ALA A 450 2.85 18.24 -6.17
N TRP A 451 4.03 18.46 -5.60
CA TRP A 451 4.84 17.38 -5.03
C TRP A 451 4.95 17.56 -3.53
N LEU A 452 4.35 16.64 -2.77
CA LEU A 452 4.19 16.79 -1.33
C LEU A 452 5.06 15.81 -0.55
N SER A 453 5.43 16.21 0.67
CA SER A 453 5.96 15.28 1.66
C SER A 453 4.89 14.24 2.05
N LYS A 454 5.27 13.10 2.65
CA LYS A 454 4.31 12.10 3.14
C LYS A 454 3.31 12.70 4.13
N GLN A 455 3.77 13.61 5.00
CA GLN A 455 2.93 14.28 5.98
C GLN A 455 1.95 15.25 5.31
N ASP A 456 2.42 16.06 4.37
CA ASP A 456 1.58 17.02 3.65
C ASP A 456 0.57 16.34 2.74
N TYR A 457 0.96 15.21 2.14
CA TYR A 457 0.02 14.36 1.40
C TYR A 457 -1.09 13.87 2.31
N ALA A 458 -0.77 13.32 3.49
CA ALA A 458 -1.78 12.87 4.44
C ALA A 458 -2.68 14.03 4.92
N HIS A 459 -2.11 15.20 5.19
CA HIS A 459 -2.89 16.38 5.57
C HIS A 459 -3.78 16.90 4.45
N LEU A 460 -3.30 16.86 3.20
CA LEU A 460 -4.09 17.23 2.04
C LEU A 460 -5.29 16.30 1.87
N LEU A 461 -5.09 14.98 1.98
CA LEU A 461 -6.18 14.01 1.92
C LEU A 461 -7.23 14.25 3.02
N GLY A 462 -6.80 14.50 4.25
CA GLY A 462 -7.72 14.78 5.35
C GLY A 462 -8.45 16.12 5.22
N SER A 463 -7.87 17.08 4.49
CA SER A 463 -8.46 18.41 4.24
C SER A 463 -9.45 18.42 3.07
N ALA A 464 -9.32 17.46 2.14
CA ALA A 464 -10.08 17.41 0.91
C ALA A 464 -11.57 17.14 1.12
N ASP A 465 -12.41 17.61 0.19
CA ASP A 465 -13.85 17.39 0.18
C ASP A 465 -14.20 16.06 -0.51
N VAL A 466 -13.48 15.68 -1.59
CA VAL A 466 -13.55 14.37 -2.26
C VAL A 466 -12.19 13.96 -2.87
N GLY A 467 -11.89 12.67 -2.87
CA GLY A 467 -10.75 12.09 -3.58
C GLY A 467 -11.14 11.56 -4.96
N VAL A 468 -10.24 11.65 -5.95
CA VAL A 468 -10.42 11.06 -7.28
C VAL A 468 -9.34 10.02 -7.50
N CYS A 469 -9.74 8.78 -7.76
CA CYS A 469 -8.83 7.66 -8.04
C CYS A 469 -9.01 7.20 -9.48
N LEU A 470 -8.05 7.56 -10.34
CA LEU A 470 -8.03 7.23 -11.77
C LEU A 470 -7.34 5.89 -12.07
N HIS A 471 -6.87 5.19 -11.04
CA HIS A 471 -6.13 3.95 -11.22
C HIS A 471 -7.02 2.89 -11.85
N SER A 472 -6.47 2.23 -12.88
CA SER A 472 -7.02 1.01 -13.44
C SER A 472 -6.05 -0.14 -13.22
N SER A 473 -6.59 -1.28 -12.80
CA SER A 473 -5.80 -2.49 -12.57
C SER A 473 -5.43 -3.15 -13.90
N SER A 474 -4.15 -3.47 -14.08
CA SER A 474 -3.67 -4.18 -15.30
C SER A 474 -4.23 -5.61 -15.43
N SER A 475 -4.59 -6.23 -14.30
CA SER A 475 -5.23 -7.55 -14.22
C SER A 475 -6.75 -7.46 -14.10
N GLY A 476 -7.29 -6.31 -13.71
CA GLY A 476 -8.66 -6.14 -13.24
C GLY A 476 -8.91 -6.64 -11.81
N LEU A 477 -7.88 -7.14 -11.11
CA LEU A 477 -8.01 -7.92 -9.87
C LEU A 477 -7.31 -7.29 -8.67
N ASP A 478 -6.57 -6.20 -8.81
CA ASP A 478 -5.90 -5.51 -7.70
C ASP A 478 -6.55 -4.18 -7.30
N LEU A 479 -6.42 -3.83 -6.02
CA LEU A 479 -7.05 -2.65 -5.43
C LEU A 479 -6.04 -1.49 -5.31
N PRO A 480 -6.47 -0.23 -5.52
CA PRO A 480 -5.56 0.91 -5.52
C PRO A 480 -5.24 1.34 -4.09
N MET A 481 -3.98 1.21 -3.68
CA MET A 481 -3.50 1.73 -2.38
C MET A 481 -3.80 3.23 -2.19
N LYS A 482 -3.83 4.01 -3.27
CA LYS A 482 -4.16 5.45 -3.22
C LYS A 482 -5.57 5.69 -2.70
N ALA A 483 -6.53 4.86 -3.09
CA ALA A 483 -7.90 4.93 -2.57
C ALA A 483 -7.95 4.45 -1.11
N VAL A 484 -7.14 3.46 -0.73
CA VAL A 484 -7.00 3.02 0.67
C VAL A 484 -6.52 4.19 1.56
N ASP A 485 -5.51 4.94 1.12
CA ASP A 485 -5.01 6.13 1.84
C ASP A 485 -6.11 7.20 2.02
N MET A 486 -6.88 7.48 0.95
CA MET A 486 -7.99 8.43 1.00
C MET A 486 -9.05 7.99 2.02
N LEU A 487 -9.44 6.72 2.00
CA LEU A 487 -10.40 6.19 2.97
C LEU A 487 -9.86 6.23 4.40
N GLY A 488 -8.57 5.94 4.61
CA GLY A 488 -7.90 6.11 5.91
C GLY A 488 -7.96 7.56 6.43
N ALA A 489 -7.83 8.53 5.53
CA ALA A 489 -7.98 9.95 5.85
C ALA A 489 -9.43 10.40 6.11
N GLY A 490 -10.42 9.50 5.98
CA GLY A 490 -11.84 9.85 6.09
C GLY A 490 -12.39 10.56 4.85
N LEU A 491 -11.74 10.41 3.69
CA LEU A 491 -12.07 11.07 2.43
C LEU A 491 -12.90 10.12 1.53
N PRO A 492 -14.14 10.49 1.16
CA PRO A 492 -14.91 9.77 0.15
C PRO A 492 -14.20 9.79 -1.21
N VAL A 493 -14.29 8.71 -1.97
CA VAL A 493 -13.53 8.53 -3.22
C VAL A 493 -14.46 8.38 -4.43
N ILE A 494 -14.21 9.13 -5.49
CA ILE A 494 -14.73 8.83 -6.82
C ILE A 494 -13.66 7.99 -7.53
N ALA A 495 -13.99 6.75 -7.90
CA ALA A 495 -13.05 5.84 -8.55
C ALA A 495 -13.53 5.44 -9.95
N VAL A 496 -12.58 5.19 -10.85
CA VAL A 496 -12.87 4.56 -12.14
C VAL A 496 -13.36 3.13 -11.91
N ASP A 497 -14.45 2.74 -12.57
CA ASP A 497 -15.08 1.43 -12.42
C ASP A 497 -14.27 0.32 -13.12
N TYR A 498 -13.87 -0.72 -12.38
CA TYR A 498 -13.22 -1.91 -12.91
C TYR A 498 -13.44 -3.13 -12.00
N GLY A 499 -13.10 -4.33 -12.51
CA GLY A 499 -13.49 -5.64 -11.99
C GLY A 499 -13.69 -5.77 -10.46
N CYS A 500 -12.65 -5.51 -9.66
CA CYS A 500 -12.71 -5.71 -8.20
C CYS A 500 -12.88 -4.43 -7.37
N ILE A 501 -12.98 -3.23 -7.98
CA ILE A 501 -12.95 -1.96 -7.24
C ILE A 501 -14.06 -1.84 -6.19
N THR A 502 -15.19 -2.52 -6.39
CA THR A 502 -16.34 -2.53 -5.47
C THR A 502 -16.05 -3.18 -4.13
N GLU A 503 -14.97 -3.97 -4.00
CA GLU A 503 -14.50 -4.48 -2.72
C GLU A 503 -14.00 -3.34 -1.80
N LEU A 504 -13.47 -2.27 -2.40
CA LEU A 504 -12.95 -1.09 -1.69
C LEU A 504 -13.94 0.08 -1.72
N ILE A 505 -14.47 0.41 -2.90
CA ILE A 505 -15.38 1.54 -3.14
C ILE A 505 -16.81 1.02 -3.24
N VAL A 506 -17.57 1.17 -2.16
CA VAL A 506 -18.97 0.80 -2.08
C VAL A 506 -19.81 2.04 -2.40
N PRO A 507 -20.53 2.07 -3.54
CA PRO A 507 -21.30 3.24 -3.96
C PRO A 507 -22.25 3.74 -2.88
N GLY A 508 -22.20 5.04 -2.61
CA GLY A 508 -23.02 5.72 -1.59
C GLY A 508 -22.57 5.50 -0.14
N LYS A 509 -21.52 4.70 0.10
CA LYS A 509 -20.94 4.45 1.44
C LYS A 509 -19.51 4.96 1.53
N SER A 510 -18.55 4.37 0.82
CA SER A 510 -17.16 4.85 0.80
C SER A 510 -16.85 5.79 -0.37
N GLY A 511 -17.75 5.86 -1.36
CA GLY A 511 -17.45 6.62 -2.57
C GLY A 511 -18.48 6.41 -3.68
N LEU A 512 -18.07 6.75 -4.89
CA LEU A 512 -18.84 6.64 -6.13
C LEU A 512 -17.97 6.06 -7.24
N LEU A 513 -18.60 5.45 -8.24
CA LEU A 513 -17.92 4.85 -9.38
C LEU A 513 -18.30 5.58 -10.66
N VAL A 514 -17.33 5.78 -11.54
CA VAL A 514 -17.50 6.46 -12.83
C VAL A 514 -16.82 5.69 -13.94
N ARG A 515 -17.35 5.77 -15.15
CA ARG A 515 -16.82 5.07 -16.34
C ARG A 515 -16.17 6.00 -17.36
N GLY A 516 -16.38 7.30 -17.24
CA GLY A 516 -15.90 8.28 -18.22
C GLY A 516 -15.92 9.72 -17.70
N ALA A 517 -15.45 10.62 -18.56
CA ALA A 517 -15.29 12.04 -18.24
C ALA A 517 -16.61 12.72 -17.87
N ASP A 518 -17.69 12.44 -18.61
CA ASP A 518 -19.01 13.04 -18.37
C ASP A 518 -19.59 12.62 -17.01
N GLU A 519 -19.44 11.35 -16.65
CA GLU A 519 -19.86 10.83 -15.34
C GLU A 519 -19.01 11.41 -14.21
N LEU A 520 -17.69 11.57 -14.41
CA LEU A 520 -16.83 12.23 -13.42
C LEU A 520 -17.22 13.68 -13.21
N ALA A 521 -17.42 14.44 -14.29
CA ALA A 521 -17.81 15.84 -14.23
C ALA A 521 -19.16 16.02 -13.52
N SER A 522 -20.19 15.27 -13.95
CA SER A 522 -21.52 15.31 -13.34
C SER A 522 -21.51 14.87 -11.87
N THR A 523 -20.74 13.83 -11.53
CA THR A 523 -20.60 13.37 -10.13
C THR A 523 -19.97 14.44 -9.25
N ILE A 524 -18.89 15.09 -9.68
CA ILE A 524 -18.28 16.19 -8.91
C ILE A 524 -19.30 17.34 -8.75
N LEU A 525 -20.01 17.67 -9.82
CA LEU A 525 -21.01 18.74 -9.80
C LEU A 525 -22.15 18.45 -8.81
N ASP A 526 -22.64 17.22 -8.77
CA ASP A 526 -23.68 16.78 -7.82
C ASP A 526 -23.19 16.84 -6.37
N LEU A 527 -21.92 16.51 -6.12
CA LEU A 527 -21.32 16.61 -4.79
C LEU A 527 -21.06 18.06 -4.35
N MET A 528 -20.88 18.98 -5.31
CA MET A 528 -20.78 20.42 -5.04
C MET A 528 -22.14 21.06 -4.72
N ASP A 529 -23.27 20.44 -5.07
CA ASP A 529 -24.59 21.02 -4.80
C ASP A 529 -24.83 21.14 -3.29
N GLY A 530 -25.11 22.37 -2.85
CA GLY A 530 -25.26 22.70 -1.43
C GLY A 530 -23.95 22.82 -0.67
N PHE A 531 -22.77 22.72 -1.29
CA PHE A 531 -21.51 23.06 -0.63
C PHE A 531 -21.32 24.59 -0.55
N PRO A 532 -20.75 25.15 0.54
CA PRO A 532 -20.39 24.49 1.80
C PRO A 532 -21.48 24.50 2.88
N LYS A 533 -22.63 25.18 2.66
CA LYS A 533 -23.70 25.39 3.67
C LYS A 533 -25.14 25.34 3.11
N GLY A 534 -25.32 25.00 1.83
CA GLY A 534 -26.64 24.98 1.18
C GLY A 534 -27.46 23.73 1.50
N LYS A 535 -28.79 23.91 1.63
CA LYS A 535 -29.74 22.81 1.47
C LYS A 535 -29.66 22.36 0.00
N LYS A 536 -29.51 21.05 -0.27
CA LYS A 536 -29.58 20.48 -1.63
C LYS A 536 -30.75 21.13 -2.38
N ARG A 537 -30.58 21.45 -3.67
CA ARG A 537 -31.69 21.99 -4.47
C ARG A 537 -32.86 21.00 -4.44
N ILE A 538 -34.05 21.45 -4.03
CA ILE A 538 -35.26 20.64 -3.94
C ILE A 538 -35.54 20.06 -5.33
N GLY A 539 -35.50 18.74 -5.49
CA GLY A 539 -35.73 18.04 -6.77
C GLY A 539 -34.68 16.98 -7.15
N SER A 540 -33.55 16.86 -6.44
CA SER A 540 -32.58 15.76 -6.66
C SER A 540 -33.00 14.46 -5.95
N GLU A 541 -34.12 13.87 -6.38
CA GLU A 541 -34.59 12.56 -5.86
C GLU A 541 -33.62 11.40 -6.18
N LYS A 542 -32.64 11.62 -7.07
CA LYS A 542 -31.53 10.69 -7.35
C LYS A 542 -30.27 11.00 -6.56
N GLY A 543 -30.35 11.78 -5.49
CA GLY A 543 -29.18 12.24 -4.77
C GLY A 543 -28.35 11.09 -4.22
N PHE A 544 -27.16 10.87 -4.80
CA PHE A 544 -26.07 10.14 -4.16
C PHE A 544 -25.96 10.59 -2.69
N GLY A 545 -25.68 9.64 -1.78
CA GLY A 545 -25.59 9.89 -0.34
C GLY A 545 -24.79 11.16 -0.07
N SER A 546 -25.22 11.99 0.91
CA SER A 546 -24.49 13.23 1.19
C SER A 546 -23.04 12.90 1.54
N LEU A 547 -22.10 13.79 1.18
CA LEU A 547 -20.67 13.65 1.55
C LEU A 547 -20.51 13.33 3.05
N GLN A 548 -21.38 13.89 3.88
CA GLN A 548 -21.43 13.61 5.31
C GLN A 548 -21.76 12.14 5.61
N VAL A 549 -22.78 11.56 4.98
CA VAL A 549 -23.13 10.14 5.16
C VAL A 549 -21.96 9.23 4.77
N MET A 550 -21.29 9.54 3.65
CA MET A 550 -20.11 8.77 3.25
C MET A 550 -18.97 8.89 4.28
N ARG A 551 -18.70 10.10 4.76
CA ARG A 551 -17.66 10.33 5.79
C ARG A 551 -17.97 9.62 7.10
N GLU A 552 -19.22 9.63 7.56
CA GLU A 552 -19.65 8.93 8.77
C GLU A 552 -19.44 7.41 8.62
N TRP A 553 -19.80 6.85 7.46
CA TRP A 553 -19.57 5.44 7.18
C TRP A 553 -18.07 5.09 7.14
N ILE A 554 -17.28 5.90 6.42
CA ILE A 554 -15.82 5.71 6.34
C ILE A 554 -15.20 5.80 7.72
N ARG A 555 -15.60 6.76 8.56
CA ARG A 555 -15.10 6.90 9.93
C ARG A 555 -15.48 5.72 10.80
N ALA A 556 -16.70 5.20 10.66
CA ALA A 556 -17.15 4.02 11.40
C ALA A 556 -16.36 2.77 10.99
N LYS A 557 -16.00 2.65 9.71
CA LYS A 557 -15.15 1.57 9.20
C LYS A 557 -13.68 1.83 9.60
N TYR A 558 -13.01 2.77 8.93
CA TYR A 558 -11.56 2.98 9.01
C TYR A 558 -11.07 3.79 10.23
N GLY A 559 -11.96 4.27 11.11
CA GLY A 559 -11.59 5.11 12.24
C GLY A 559 -11.07 4.38 13.49
N SER A 560 -11.23 3.05 13.58
CA SER A 560 -10.78 2.26 14.73
C SER A 560 -9.34 1.76 14.60
N LEU A 561 -8.69 1.48 15.75
CA LEU A 561 -7.37 0.86 15.81
C LEU A 561 -7.36 -0.57 15.24
N ASP A 562 -8.50 -1.27 15.31
CA ASP A 562 -8.65 -2.65 14.86
C ASP A 562 -8.64 -2.79 13.33
N GLN A 563 -8.83 -1.69 12.60
CA GLN A 563 -8.72 -1.63 11.14
C GLN A 563 -7.37 -1.05 10.69
N ARG A 564 -6.31 -1.40 11.39
CA ARG A 564 -4.93 -1.07 11.01
C ARG A 564 -4.20 -2.29 10.48
N ALA A 565 -3.15 -2.03 9.71
CA ALA A 565 -2.33 -3.06 9.08
C ALA A 565 -1.81 -4.11 10.07
N ASP A 566 -1.44 -3.72 11.29
CA ASP A 566 -0.98 -4.64 12.35
C ASP A 566 -2.08 -5.64 12.75
N SER A 567 -3.30 -5.15 13.02
CA SER A 567 -4.44 -5.99 13.44
C SER A 567 -4.86 -6.96 12.34
N GLU A 568 -4.92 -6.48 11.10
CA GLU A 568 -5.28 -7.32 9.95
C GLU A 568 -4.21 -8.41 9.69
N TRP A 569 -2.93 -8.06 9.85
CA TRP A 569 -1.84 -9.02 9.76
C TRP A 569 -1.95 -10.11 10.84
N CYS A 570 -2.22 -9.74 12.09
CA CYS A 570 -2.43 -10.67 13.19
C CYS A 570 -3.66 -11.57 12.98
N ARG A 571 -4.69 -11.05 12.30
CA ARG A 571 -5.93 -11.79 12.01
C ARG A 571 -5.77 -12.79 10.86
N VAL A 572 -4.99 -12.44 9.83
CA VAL A 572 -4.93 -13.19 8.57
C VAL A 572 -3.61 -13.94 8.41
N VAL A 573 -2.48 -13.25 8.56
CA VAL A 573 -1.16 -13.76 8.20
C VAL A 573 -0.59 -14.62 9.33
N ALA A 574 -0.69 -14.14 10.58
CA ALA A 574 -0.10 -14.82 11.73
C ALA A 574 -0.64 -16.25 11.94
N PRO A 575 -1.97 -16.51 11.91
CA PRO A 575 -2.50 -17.85 12.10
C PRO A 575 -2.06 -18.80 10.98
N LYS A 576 -2.05 -18.32 9.74
CA LYS A 576 -1.60 -19.11 8.57
C LYS A 576 -0.13 -19.53 8.74
N LEU A 577 0.75 -18.60 9.13
CA LEU A 577 2.16 -18.90 9.37
C LEU A 577 2.37 -19.85 10.56
N ASN A 578 1.61 -19.67 11.65
CA ASN A 578 1.64 -20.57 12.81
C ASN A 578 1.29 -22.01 12.42
N THR A 579 0.21 -22.19 11.65
CA THR A 579 -0.22 -23.51 11.16
C THR A 579 0.81 -24.13 10.23
N LEU A 580 1.38 -23.36 9.30
CA LEU A 580 2.36 -23.88 8.34
C LEU A 580 3.68 -24.30 9.02
N LEU A 581 4.10 -23.56 10.06
CA LEU A 581 5.32 -23.85 10.81
C LEU A 581 5.15 -25.00 11.82
N ASP A 582 3.98 -25.63 11.88
CA ASP A 582 3.67 -26.80 12.73
C ASP A 582 4.00 -26.56 14.21
N LEU A 583 3.65 -25.37 14.70
CA LEU A 583 3.86 -24.94 16.09
C LEU A 583 2.65 -25.26 16.99
N SER A 584 1.77 -26.17 16.56
CA SER A 584 0.54 -26.50 17.26
C SER A 584 0.72 -27.65 18.25
N GLU A 585 1.32 -27.34 19.41
CA GLU A 585 0.82 -27.80 20.71
C GLU A 585 0.96 -26.57 21.64
N ASP A 586 -0.14 -26.12 22.24
CA ASP A 586 -0.26 -24.96 23.14
C ASP A 586 -0.32 -23.56 22.49
N LEU A 587 -1.51 -23.21 21.97
CA LEU A 587 -1.90 -21.81 21.83
C LEU A 587 -2.10 -21.20 23.23
N PRO A 588 -1.49 -20.06 23.59
CA PRO A 588 -2.09 -19.19 24.59
C PRO A 588 -3.38 -18.60 24.01
N ASP A 589 -4.44 -18.56 24.83
CA ASP A 589 -5.69 -17.89 24.47
C ASP A 589 -5.40 -16.45 23.99
N PRO A 590 -6.15 -15.94 22.99
CA PRO A 590 -6.13 -14.52 22.69
C PRO A 590 -6.41 -13.75 23.99
N PRO A 591 -5.77 -12.59 24.22
CA PRO A 591 -6.00 -11.81 25.45
C PRO A 591 -7.50 -11.62 25.63
N SER A 592 -8.01 -12.16 26.74
CA SER A 592 -9.43 -12.18 27.07
C SER A 592 -9.93 -10.77 27.38
N LYS A 593 -10.18 -10.00 26.32
CA LYS A 593 -11.08 -8.84 26.24
C LYS A 593 -11.26 -8.41 24.78
N PHE A 594 -11.81 -9.32 23.97
CA PHE A 594 -12.59 -8.97 22.80
C PHE A 594 -13.85 -9.84 22.82
N SER A 595 -14.78 -9.50 23.71
CA SER A 595 -16.16 -10.00 23.61
C SER A 595 -16.90 -9.14 22.59
N LEU A 596 -17.39 -9.80 21.53
CA LEU A 596 -18.39 -9.43 20.52
C LEU A 596 -18.91 -7.99 20.49
#